data_AF-A0A6J7KXC5-F1
#
_entry.id   AF-A0A6J7KXC5-F1
#
_cell.length_a   1.000
_cell.length_b   1.000
_cell.length_c   1.000
_cell.angle_alpha   90.00
_cell.angle_beta   90.00
_cell.angle_gamma   90.00
#
_symmetry.space_group_name_H-M   'P 1'
#
loop_
_entity.id
_entity.type
_entity.pdbx_description
1 polymer ?
#
loop_
_entity_poly.entity_id
_entity_poly.type
_entity_poly.pdbx_seq_one_letter_code
_entity_poly.pdbx_strand_id
1 'polypeptide(L)' 'MSGGRTVAVEVPVALGHPRRPLSTDQRRAKFVGAAAGVLGEPRAVALWDSVPRLPSLDRISDWTELVAP' A
#
# COMPACT_ATOMS: atom_id res chain seq x y z
N MET A 1 -23.85 29.67 24.95
CA MET A 1 -22.45 29.34 24.64
C MET A 1 -22.28 27.83 24.74
N SER A 2 -22.19 27.14 23.60
CA SER A 2 -22.02 25.69 23.51
C SER A 2 -20.59 25.31 23.94
N GLY A 3 -20.46 24.56 25.03
CA GLY A 3 -19.17 24.08 25.53
C GLY A 3 -18.54 23.11 24.53
N GLY A 4 -17.54 23.59 23.78
CA GLY A 4 -16.74 22.76 22.89
C GLY A 4 -15.96 21.74 23.72
N ARG A 5 -16.13 20.44 23.42
CA ARG A 5 -15.27 19.40 23.98
C ARG A 5 -14.02 19.29 23.10
N THR A 6 -12.87 19.48 23.70
CA THR A 6 -11.57 19.20 23.06
C THR A 6 -11.15 17.78 23.42
N VAL A 7 -10.82 16.98 22.41
CA VAL A 7 -10.21 15.66 22.59
C VAL A 7 -8.79 15.73 22.08
N ALA A 8 -7.82 15.40 22.95
CA ALA A 8 -6.43 15.28 22.59
C ALA A 8 -6.00 13.82 22.75
N VAL A 9 -5.23 13.31 21.78
CA VAL A 9 -4.68 11.95 21.80
C VAL A 9 -3.21 12.02 21.43
N GLU A 10 -2.38 11.36 22.22
CA GLU A 10 -0.97 11.18 21.90
C GLU A 10 -0.77 9.83 21.22
N VAL A 11 -0.05 9.82 20.09
CA VAL A 11 0.34 8.60 19.38
C VAL A 11 1.87 8.49 19.44
N PRO A 12 2.43 7.73 20.39
CA PRO A 12 3.88 7.70 20.61
C PRO A 12 4.66 7.11 19.42
N VAL A 13 4.02 6.24 18.63
CA VAL A 13 4.60 5.66 17.42
C VAL A 13 3.55 5.59 16.31
N ALA A 14 3.82 6.28 15.21
CA ALA A 14 2.97 6.26 14.01
C ALA A 14 2.90 4.85 13.40
N LEU A 15 1.73 4.51 12.84
CA LEU A 15 1.55 3.27 12.08
C LEU A 15 2.41 3.32 10.81
N GLY A 16 3.23 2.28 10.60
CA GLY A 16 4.21 2.21 9.50
C GLY A 16 5.66 2.46 9.95
N HIS A 17 5.89 2.91 11.19
CA HIS A 17 7.23 2.94 11.79
C HIS A 17 7.79 1.50 11.94
N PRO A 18 9.11 1.25 11.89
CA PRO A 18 9.67 -0.10 12.06
C PRO A 18 9.27 -0.81 13.37
N ARG A 19 9.05 -0.04 14.45
CA ARG A 19 8.53 -0.55 15.74
C ARG A 19 7.01 -0.81 15.75
N ARG A 20 6.27 -0.32 14.75
CA ARG A 20 4.83 -0.51 14.55
C ARG A 20 4.55 -0.68 13.05
N PRO A 21 5.04 -1.76 12.43
CA PRO A 21 4.96 -1.93 10.99
C PRO A 21 3.50 -2.16 10.56
N LEU A 22 3.22 -1.83 9.30
CA LEU A 22 1.95 -2.21 8.68
C LEU A 22 1.86 -3.73 8.57
N SER A 23 0.68 -4.29 8.82
CA SER A 23 0.38 -5.67 8.45
C SER A 23 0.44 -5.84 6.93
N THR A 24 0.53 -7.08 6.45
CA THR A 24 0.49 -7.37 5.02
C THR A 24 -0.79 -6.83 4.37
N ASP A 25 -1.94 -7.00 5.01
CA ASP A 25 -3.22 -6.49 4.51
C ASP A 25 -3.25 -4.96 4.44
N GLN A 26 -2.69 -4.29 5.45
CA GLN A 26 -2.58 -2.83 5.45
C GLN A 26 -1.64 -2.32 4.35
N ARG A 27 -0.53 -3.02 4.10
CA ARG A 27 0.36 -2.69 2.98
C ARG A 27 -0.33 -2.92 1.63
N ARG A 28 -1.05 -4.04 1.48
CA ARG A 28 -1.83 -4.35 0.27
C ARG A 28 -2.88 -3.28 0.01
N ALA A 29 -3.69 -2.95 1.01
CA ALA A 29 -4.72 -1.92 0.89
C ALA A 29 -4.12 -0.55 0.52
N LYS A 30 -3.01 -0.16 1.18
CA LYS A 30 -2.29 1.08 0.86
C LYS A 30 -1.77 1.10 -0.57
N PHE A 31 -1.19 -0.01 -1.02
CA PHE A 31 -0.65 -0.13 -2.37
C PHE A 31 -1.75 -0.09 -3.44
N VAL A 32 -2.75 -0.96 -3.32
CA VAL A 32 -3.86 -1.04 -4.28
C VAL A 32 -4.60 0.29 -4.36
N GLY A 33 -4.88 0.93 -3.22
CA GLY A 33 -5.53 2.24 -3.19
C GLY A 33 -4.75 3.34 -3.91
N ALA A 34 -3.42 3.31 -3.85
CA ALA A 34 -2.58 4.27 -4.56
C ALA A 34 -2.47 3.96 -6.06
N ALA A 35 -2.27 2.68 -6.42
CA ALA A 35 -2.03 2.26 -7.80
C ALA A 35 -3.31 2.21 -8.65
N ALA A 36 -4.47 1.94 -8.04
CA ALA A 36 -5.74 1.82 -8.76
C ALA A 36 -6.14 3.10 -9.51
N GLY A 37 -5.74 4.28 -9.01
CA GLY A 37 -6.01 5.56 -9.68
C GLY A 37 -5.26 5.74 -11.01
N VAL A 38 -4.22 4.96 -11.26
CA VAL A 38 -3.40 5.01 -12.48
C VAL A 38 -3.64 3.78 -13.36
N LEU A 39 -3.68 2.58 -12.76
CA LEU A 39 -3.70 1.31 -13.48
C LEU A 39 -5.10 0.68 -13.59
N GLY A 40 -6.07 1.17 -12.80
CA GLY A 40 -7.29 0.45 -12.50
C GLY A 40 -7.08 -0.64 -11.43
N GLU A 41 -8.12 -0.92 -10.66
CA GLU A 41 -8.06 -1.84 -9.53
C GLU A 41 -7.59 -3.27 -9.91
N PRO A 42 -8.06 -3.90 -11.01
CA PRO A 42 -7.63 -5.25 -11.37
C PRO A 42 -6.12 -5.35 -11.64
N ARG A 43 -5.53 -4.37 -12.36
CA ARG A 43 -4.08 -4.35 -12.64
C ARG A 43 -3.28 -4.02 -11.39
N ALA A 44 -3.76 -3.11 -10.53
CA ALA A 44 -3.13 -2.82 -9.24
C ALA A 44 -3.06 -4.05 -8.32
N VAL A 45 -4.12 -4.86 -8.27
CA VAL A 45 -4.12 -6.13 -7.53
C VAL A 45 -3.14 -7.13 -8.15
N ALA A 46 -3.17 -7.32 -9.47
CA ALA A 46 -2.26 -8.24 -10.16
C ALA A 46 -0.79 -7.85 -9.96
N LEU A 47 -0.48 -6.56 -9.95
CA LEU A 47 0.85 -6.03 -9.69
C LEU A 47 1.31 -6.28 -8.24
N TRP A 48 0.43 -6.16 -7.25
CA TRP A 48 0.75 -6.53 -5.88
C TRP A 48 1.05 -8.03 -5.75
N ASP A 49 0.22 -8.87 -6.37
CA ASP A 49 0.32 -10.33 -6.30
C ASP A 49 1.51 -10.89 -7.10
N SER A 50 2.17 -10.07 -7.91
CA SER A 50 3.42 -10.45 -8.60
C SER A 50 4.68 -10.14 -7.79
N VAL A 51 4.61 -9.26 -6.77
CA VAL A 51 5.78 -8.89 -5.94
C VAL A 51 6.52 -10.09 -5.34
N PRO A 52 5.84 -11.10 -4.75
CA PRO A 52 6.54 -12.28 -4.21
C PRO A 52 7.30 -13.09 -5.26
N ARG A 53 6.95 -12.95 -6.54
CA ARG A 53 7.56 -13.64 -7.68
C ARG A 53 8.72 -12.85 -8.30
N LEU A 54 8.97 -11.61 -7.86
CA LEU A 54 10.08 -10.78 -8.35
C LEU A 54 11.45 -11.46 -8.28
N PRO A 55 11.84 -12.15 -7.18
CA PRO A 55 13.15 -12.79 -7.09
C PRO A 55 13.35 -13.94 -8.08
N SER A 56 12.25 -14.49 -8.62
CA SER A 56 12.24 -15.60 -9.58
C SER A 56 12.04 -15.15 -11.03
N LEU A 57 12.08 -13.86 -11.31
CA LEU A 57 11.96 -13.37 -12.68
C LEU A 57 13.26 -13.54 -13.44
N ASP A 58 13.18 -14.20 -14.60
CA ASP A 58 14.30 -14.29 -15.53
C ASP A 58 14.55 -12.95 -16.23
N ARG A 59 13.49 -12.15 -16.44
CA ARG A 59 13.54 -10.84 -17.08
C ARG A 59 12.65 -9.83 -16.36
N ILE A 60 13.19 -8.63 -16.15
CA ILE A 60 12.45 -7.53 -15.52
C ILE A 60 11.30 -7.02 -16.41
N SER A 61 11.42 -7.17 -17.73
CA SER A 61 10.41 -6.79 -18.72
C SER A 61 9.03 -7.35 -18.38
N ASP A 62 9.02 -8.62 -17.98
CA ASP A 62 7.82 -9.43 -17.71
C ASP A 62 7.01 -8.87 -16.53
N TRP A 63 7.66 -8.12 -15.65
CA TRP A 63 7.01 -7.38 -14.58
C TRP A 63 6.68 -5.94 -14.98
N THR A 64 7.55 -5.28 -15.75
CA THR A 64 7.32 -3.88 -16.17
C THR A 64 6.12 -3.72 -17.09
N GLU A 65 5.71 -4.76 -17.82
CA GLU A 65 4.47 -4.76 -18.61
C GLU A 65 3.21 -4.56 -17.74
N LEU A 66 3.27 -4.92 -16.45
CA LEU A 66 2.16 -4.71 -15.51
C LEU A 66 2.03 -3.25 -15.06
N VAL A 67 3.09 -2.43 -15.21
CA VAL A 67 3.11 -1.00 -14.87
C VAL A 67 3.06 -0.08 -16.09
N ALA A 68 3.15 -0.64 -17.29
CA ALA A 68 3.03 0.12 -18.53
C ALA A 68 1.57 0.59 -18.74
N PRO A 69 1.35 1.87 -19.09
CA PRO A 69 0.01 2.42 -19.33
C PRO A 69 -0.74 1.61 -20.39
#